data_AF-A0A1F8GR22-F1
#
_entry.id   AF-A0A1F8GR22-F1
#
_cell.length_a   1.000
_cell.length_b   1.000
_cell.length_c   1.000
_cell.angle_alpha   90.00
_cell.angle_beta   90.00
_cell.angle_gamma   90.00
#
_symmetry.space_group_name_H-M   'P 1'
#
loop_
_entity.id
_entity.type
_entity.pdbx_description
1 polymer ?
#
loop_
_entity_poly.entity_id
_entity_poly.type
_entity_poly.pdbx_seq_one_letter_code
_entity_poly.pdbx_strand_id
1 'polypeptide(L)'
;MEINQAQGADKRIGRSREIIRQEVLSKGYDAWFSWECDQIIPLNTLDKLVQLMEEGNFAMVSQGSWSRKNPANPENELGCALIKRVCLEKYSFLLEEYWDLTRSWHAGARWFKNRLLKGGDSYVEICGVITPIYHLDG
;
A
#
# COMPACT_ATOMS: atom_id res chain seq x y z
N MET A 1 -2.44 11.08 16.77
CA MET A 1 -1.33 11.57 15.94
C MET A 1 -1.90 12.59 14.96
N GLU A 2 -1.25 13.74 14.78
CA GLU A 2 -1.76 14.85 13.96
C GLU A 2 -1.08 14.89 12.57
N ILE A 3 -1.87 15.18 11.53
CA ILE A 3 -1.37 15.36 10.15
C ILE A 3 -1.02 16.84 9.96
N ASN A 4 0.28 17.14 9.83
CA ASN A 4 0.76 18.50 9.59
C ASN A 4 0.74 18.81 8.08
N GLN A 5 -0.06 19.80 7.67
CA GLN A 5 -0.24 20.19 6.26
C GLN A 5 1.02 20.82 5.64
N ALA A 6 1.94 21.36 6.45
CA ALA A 6 3.20 21.91 5.96
C ALA A 6 4.21 20.84 5.52
N GLN A 7 3.95 19.55 5.78
CA GLN A 7 4.81 18.46 5.33
C GLN A 7 4.50 18.04 3.90
N GLY A 8 5.48 17.46 3.20
CA GLY A 8 5.27 16.88 1.87
C GLY A 8 4.26 15.72 1.85
N ALA A 9 3.66 15.48 0.68
CA ALA A 9 2.55 14.51 0.50
C ALA A 9 2.88 13.11 1.04
N ASP A 10 4.05 12.54 0.73
CA ASP A 10 4.47 11.22 1.23
C ASP A 10 4.49 11.14 2.76
N LYS A 11 4.95 12.18 3.46
CA LYS A 11 4.97 12.22 4.93
C LYS A 11 3.55 12.26 5.49
N ARG A 12 2.64 13.01 4.86
CA ARG A 12 1.24 13.09 5.26
C ARG A 12 0.50 11.77 5.00
N ILE A 13 0.75 11.13 3.86
CA ILE A 13 0.19 9.83 3.51
C ILE A 13 0.69 8.76 4.49
N GLY A 14 2.01 8.69 4.75
CA GLY A 14 2.59 7.76 5.71
C GLY A 14 2.01 7.91 7.11
N ARG A 15 1.82 9.15 7.59
CA ARG A 15 1.13 9.43 8.86
C ARG A 15 -0.33 8.98 8.85
N SER A 16 -1.05 9.23 7.76
CA SER A 16 -2.46 8.81 7.64
C SER A 16 -2.58 7.29 7.69
N ARG A 17 -1.73 6.57 6.96
CA ARG A 17 -1.66 5.10 6.99
C ARG A 17 -1.26 4.57 8.37
N GLU A 18 -0.37 5.26 9.08
CA GLU A 18 0.00 4.89 10.44
C GLU A 18 -1.16 5.08 11.43
N ILE A 19 -1.99 6.12 11.30
CA ILE A 19 -3.23 6.26 12.11
C ILE A 19 -4.14 5.05 11.88
N ILE A 20 -4.35 4.69 10.61
CA ILE A 20 -5.19 3.54 10.25
C ILE A 20 -4.58 2.24 10.77
N ARG A 21 -3.26 2.05 10.68
CA ARG A 21 -2.56 0.87 11.24
C ARG A 21 -2.85 0.71 12.73
N GLN A 22 -2.75 1.79 13.52
CA GLN A 22 -3.03 1.75 14.96
C GLN A 22 -4.49 1.37 15.24
N GLU A 23 -5.43 1.89 14.44
CA GLU A 23 -6.85 1.57 14.55
C GLU A 23 -7.13 0.10 14.23
N VAL A 24 -6.52 -0.43 13.17
CA VAL A 24 -6.66 -1.83 12.77
C VAL A 24 -6.13 -2.76 13.87
N LEU A 25 -4.96 -2.43 14.43
CA LEU A 25 -4.34 -3.22 15.49
C LEU A 25 -5.10 -3.14 16.82
N SER A 26 -5.58 -1.97 17.21
CA SER A 26 -6.31 -1.75 18.47
C SER A 26 -7.64 -2.49 18.50
N LYS A 27 -8.31 -2.60 17.35
CA LYS A 27 -9.58 -3.33 17.17
C LYS A 27 -9.40 -4.83 16.92
N GLY A 28 -8.16 -5.29 16.79
CA GLY A 28 -7.84 -6.69 16.68
C GLY A 28 -8.15 -7.33 15.33
N TYR A 29 -8.20 -6.57 14.23
CA TYR A 29 -8.39 -7.12 12.89
C TYR A 29 -7.18 -7.95 12.42
N ASP A 30 -7.43 -8.98 11.63
CA ASP A 30 -6.40 -9.90 11.10
C ASP A 30 -5.66 -9.35 9.87
N ALA A 31 -6.28 -8.41 9.16
CA ALA A 31 -5.71 -7.75 8.00
C ALA A 31 -6.35 -6.38 7.78
N TRP A 32 -5.65 -5.54 7.02
CA TRP A 32 -6.17 -4.29 6.50
C TRP A 32 -6.29 -4.36 4.97
N PHE A 33 -7.51 -4.19 4.48
CA PHE A 33 -7.76 -3.90 3.07
C PHE A 33 -7.68 -2.39 2.83
N SER A 34 -6.56 -1.93 2.29
CA SER A 34 -6.32 -0.55 1.88
C SER A 34 -6.92 -0.35 0.49
N TRP A 35 -7.87 0.57 0.38
CA TRP A 35 -8.51 0.94 -0.88
C TRP A 35 -8.63 2.47 -0.95
N GLU A 36 -7.95 3.08 -1.92
CA GLU A 36 -7.98 4.52 -2.15
C GLU A 36 -9.35 4.96 -2.68
N CYS A 37 -9.83 6.10 -2.18
CA CYS A 37 -11.19 6.56 -2.40
C CYS A 37 -11.46 7.04 -3.84
N ASP A 38 -10.43 7.27 -4.62
CA ASP A 38 -10.53 7.61 -6.04
C ASP A 38 -10.52 6.38 -6.94
N GLN A 39 -10.42 5.15 -6.40
CA GLN A 39 -10.41 3.92 -7.20
C GLN A 39 -11.79 3.25 -7.23
N ILE A 40 -12.23 2.83 -8.42
CA ILE A 40 -13.37 1.92 -8.61
C ILE A 40 -12.79 0.55 -8.98
N ILE A 41 -13.04 -0.43 -8.12
CA ILE A 41 -12.48 -1.79 -8.21
C ILE A 41 -13.57 -2.84 -8.52
N PRO A 42 -13.21 -3.98 -9.14
CA PRO A 42 -14.14 -5.10 -9.33
C PRO A 42 -14.70 -5.62 -8.00
N LEU A 43 -15.94 -6.13 -8.02
CA LEU A 43 -16.62 -6.63 -6.80
C LEU A 43 -15.87 -7.76 -6.08
N ASN A 44 -15.18 -8.62 -6.83
CA ASN A 44 -14.42 -9.75 -6.29
C ASN A 44 -12.94 -9.42 -5.97
N THR A 45 -12.58 -8.14 -5.87
CA THR A 45 -11.21 -7.70 -5.62
C THR A 45 -10.67 -8.27 -4.31
N LEU A 46 -11.44 -8.14 -3.22
CA LEU A 46 -11.00 -8.61 -1.91
C LEU A 46 -10.77 -10.13 -1.91
N ASP A 47 -11.70 -10.90 -2.47
CA ASP A 47 -11.59 -12.36 -2.55
C ASP A 47 -10.32 -12.80 -3.30
N LYS A 48 -10.02 -12.14 -4.42
CA LYS A 48 -8.79 -12.40 -5.19
C LYS A 48 -7.52 -12.07 -4.38
N LEU A 49 -7.53 -10.96 -3.65
CA LEU A 49 -6.38 -10.58 -2.82
C LEU A 49 -6.18 -11.58 -1.67
N VAL A 50 -7.25 -12.04 -1.03
CA VAL A 50 -7.20 -13.09 0.01
C VAL A 50 -6.63 -14.38 -0.57
N GLN A 51 -7.16 -14.84 -1.71
CA GLN A 51 -6.68 -16.05 -2.38
C GLN A 51 -5.17 -15.98 -2.65
N LEU A 52 -4.70 -14.90 -3.30
CA LEU A 52 -3.28 -14.72 -3.62
C LEU A 52 -2.40 -14.63 -2.36
N MET A 53 -2.91 -13.99 -1.32
CA MET A 53 -2.24 -13.82 -0.04
C MET A 53 -2.03 -15.16 0.68
N GLU A 54 -3.02 -16.04 0.62
CA GLU A 54 -2.98 -17.37 1.22
C GLU A 54 -2.11 -18.33 0.40
N GLU A 55 -2.37 -18.43 -0.91
CA GLU A 55 -1.65 -19.34 -1.82
C GLU A 55 -0.15 -19.06 -1.85
N GLY A 56 0.24 -17.79 -1.86
CA GLY A 56 1.65 -17.38 -1.87
C GLY A 56 2.27 -17.19 -0.49
N ASN A 57 1.49 -17.38 0.59
CA ASN A 57 1.90 -17.06 1.96
C ASN A 57 2.55 -15.67 2.08
N PHE A 58 1.96 -14.67 1.44
CA PHE A 58 2.49 -13.30 1.45
C PHE A 58 2.06 -12.54 2.70
N ALA A 59 2.90 -11.66 3.21
CA ALA A 59 2.55 -10.73 4.28
C ALA A 59 1.73 -9.53 3.75
N MET A 60 1.88 -9.23 2.46
CA MET A 60 1.14 -8.18 1.76
C MET A 60 0.93 -8.56 0.29
N VAL A 61 -0.25 -8.25 -0.24
CA VAL A 61 -0.55 -8.29 -1.68
C VAL A 61 -0.97 -6.88 -2.09
N SER A 62 -0.28 -6.28 -3.05
CA SER A 62 -0.66 -4.96 -3.59
C SER A 62 -0.97 -5.06 -5.07
N GLN A 63 -2.03 -4.40 -5.50
CA GLN A 63 -2.26 -4.15 -6.91
C GLN A 63 -1.40 -2.97 -7.36
N GLY A 64 -0.51 -3.22 -8.32
CA GLY A 64 0.19 -2.18 -9.05
C GLY A 64 -0.69 -1.57 -10.13
N SER A 65 -0.40 -0.33 -10.49
CA SER A 65 -0.98 0.37 -11.64
C SER A 65 0.10 0.66 -12.68
N TRP A 66 -0.31 0.92 -13.91
CA TRP A 66 0.56 1.53 -14.90
C TRP A 66 0.38 3.03 -14.86
N SER A 67 1.46 3.77 -15.02
CA SER A 67 1.38 5.23 -14.96
C SER A 67 0.46 5.78 -16.05
N ARG A 68 -0.48 6.64 -15.65
CA ARG A 68 -1.39 7.33 -16.60
C ARG A 68 -0.62 8.17 -17.62
N LYS A 69 0.56 8.69 -17.24
CA LYS A 69 1.41 9.52 -18.10
C LYS A 69 2.33 8.71 -19.01
N ASN A 70 2.81 7.56 -18.53
CA ASN A 70 3.67 6.67 -19.29
C ASN A 70 3.29 5.20 -19.00
N PRO A 71 2.49 4.56 -19.86
CA PRO A 71 2.05 3.18 -19.68
C PRO A 71 3.19 2.16 -19.61
N ALA A 72 4.43 2.51 -19.99
CA ALA A 72 5.60 1.65 -19.84
C ALA A 72 6.19 1.64 -18.42
N ASN A 73 5.75 2.56 -17.54
CA ASN A 73 6.24 2.68 -16.17
C ASN A 73 5.21 2.11 -15.19
N PRO A 74 5.56 1.06 -14.42
CA PRO A 74 4.72 0.62 -13.32
C PRO A 74 4.77 1.64 -12.17
N GLU A 75 3.63 1.86 -11.53
CA GLU A 75 3.47 2.67 -10.32
C GLU A 75 3.37 1.72 -9.12
N ASN A 76 4.39 1.79 -8.26
CA ASN A 76 4.55 0.87 -7.11
C ASN A 76 3.77 1.36 -5.88
N GLU A 77 2.48 1.62 -6.05
CA GLU A 77 1.62 2.22 -5.03
C GLU A 77 1.04 1.21 -4.02
N LEU A 78 0.29 1.74 -3.05
CA LEU A 78 -0.54 0.97 -2.10
C LEU A 78 -2.01 1.38 -2.24
N GLY A 79 -2.44 1.72 -3.47
CA GLY A 79 -3.80 2.20 -3.74
C GLY A 79 -4.86 1.15 -3.47
N CYS A 80 -4.61 -0.08 -3.91
CA CYS A 80 -5.41 -1.24 -3.54
C CYS A 80 -4.48 -2.35 -3.02
N ALA A 81 -4.55 -2.67 -1.73
CA ALA A 81 -3.68 -3.65 -1.10
C ALA A 81 -4.36 -4.36 0.07
N LEU A 82 -3.97 -5.61 0.31
CA LEU A 82 -4.31 -6.36 1.51
C LEU A 82 -3.02 -6.58 2.31
N ILE A 83 -3.04 -6.27 3.61
CA ILE A 83 -1.87 -6.28 4.49
C ILE A 83 -2.20 -7.09 5.74
N LYS A 84 -1.47 -8.19 6.00
CA LYS A 84 -1.69 -9.03 7.19
C LYS A 84 -1.31 -8.30 8.48
N ARG A 85 -1.99 -8.64 9.56
CA ARG A 85 -1.68 -8.17 10.91
C ARG A 85 -0.21 -8.33 11.27
N VAL A 86 0.42 -9.47 10.96
CA VAL A 86 1.85 -9.71 11.25
C VAL A 86 2.77 -8.65 10.60
N CYS A 87 2.41 -8.18 9.41
CA CYS A 87 3.11 -7.07 8.75
C CYS A 87 2.83 -5.74 9.47
N LEU A 88 1.57 -5.50 9.81
CA LEU A 88 1.13 -4.27 10.49
C LEU A 88 1.74 -4.15 11.88
N GLU A 89 1.94 -5.23 12.63
CA GLU A 89 2.57 -5.20 13.96
C GLU A 89 4.05 -4.86 13.88
N LYS A 90 4.73 -5.34 12.84
CA LYS A 90 6.19 -5.26 12.69
C LYS A 90 6.68 -3.98 12.02
N TYR A 91 5.90 -3.41 11.10
CA TYR A 91 6.36 -2.31 10.25
C TYR A 91 5.46 -1.08 10.36
N SER A 92 6.08 0.06 10.66
CA SER A 92 5.41 1.37 10.64
C SER A 92 5.41 2.00 9.25
N PHE A 93 4.38 2.79 8.95
CA PHE A 93 4.30 3.63 7.75
C PHE A 93 4.99 4.99 7.92
N LEU A 94 5.51 5.31 9.11
CA LEU A 94 6.21 6.56 9.35
C LEU A 94 7.54 6.57 8.61
N LEU A 95 7.62 7.44 7.62
CA LEU A 95 8.81 7.62 6.80
C LEU A 95 9.95 8.18 7.66
N GLU A 96 10.93 7.34 7.96
CA GLU A 96 12.21 7.75 8.55
C GLU A 96 13.04 8.47 7.47
N GLU A 97 13.97 9.35 7.88
CA GLU A 97 14.77 10.14 6.94
C GLU A 97 15.52 9.22 5.97
N TYR A 98 15.03 9.16 4.74
CA TYR A 98 15.63 8.41 3.65
C TYR A 98 16.08 9.42 2.59
N TRP A 99 17.38 9.51 2.38
CA TRP A 99 18.03 10.51 1.54
C TRP A 99 17.77 10.33 0.04
N ASP A 100 17.17 9.20 -0.36
CA ASP A 100 16.92 8.82 -1.76
C ASP A 100 15.46 9.01 -2.22
N LEU A 101 14.67 9.84 -1.53
CA LEU A 101 13.25 10.07 -1.87
C LEU A 101 13.05 11.16 -2.95
N THR A 102 14.12 11.68 -3.55
CA THR A 102 14.08 12.93 -4.32
C THR A 102 13.50 12.84 -5.74
N ARG A 103 12.93 11.70 -6.16
CA ARG A 103 12.56 11.51 -7.59
C ARG A 103 11.25 10.79 -7.90
N SER A 104 10.39 10.45 -6.94
CA SER A 104 9.12 9.77 -7.27
C SER A 104 7.96 10.19 -6.38
N TRP A 105 6.77 10.35 -6.97
CA TRP A 105 5.50 10.66 -6.31
C TRP A 105 5.02 9.57 -5.32
N HIS A 106 5.69 8.40 -5.28
CA HIS A 106 5.29 7.22 -4.50
C HIS A 106 6.44 6.66 -3.64
N ALA A 107 7.35 7.54 -3.22
CA ALA A 107 8.57 7.13 -2.55
C ALA A 107 8.26 6.43 -1.20
N GLY A 108 7.18 6.83 -0.52
CA GLY A 108 6.74 6.20 0.72
C GLY A 108 6.28 4.74 0.56
N ALA A 109 5.53 4.43 -0.50
CA ALA A 109 5.05 3.06 -0.77
C ALA A 109 6.22 2.11 -1.08
N ARG A 110 7.15 2.56 -1.93
CA ARG A 110 8.38 1.82 -2.22
C ARG A 110 9.25 1.61 -0.98
N TRP A 111 9.41 2.64 -0.15
CA TRP A 111 10.16 2.55 1.10
C TRP A 111 9.56 1.49 2.04
N PHE A 112 8.23 1.48 2.21
CA PHE A 112 7.54 0.50 3.05
C PHE A 112 7.73 -0.94 2.54
N LYS A 113 7.54 -1.17 1.23
CA LYS A 113 7.79 -2.46 0.56
C LYS A 113 9.23 -2.95 0.77
N ASN A 114 10.22 -2.06 0.65
CA ASN A 114 11.62 -2.40 0.89
C ASN A 114 11.89 -2.76 2.37
N ARG A 115 11.23 -2.09 3.33
CA ARG A 115 11.35 -2.39 4.76
C ARG A 115 10.83 -3.79 5.07
N LEU A 116 9.70 -4.16 4.47
CA LEU A 116 9.10 -5.49 4.58
C LEU A 116 10.09 -6.58 4.14
N LEU A 117 10.69 -6.43 2.96
CA LEU A 117 11.69 -7.39 2.44
C LEU A 117 12.94 -7.45 3.31
N LYS A 118 13.47 -6.30 3.73
CA LYS A 118 14.66 -6.23 4.60
C LYS A 118 14.45 -6.92 5.95
N GLY A 119 13.22 -6.92 6.46
CA GLY A 119 12.87 -7.61 7.71
C GLY A 119 12.52 -9.09 7.53
N GLY A 120 12.68 -9.66 6.33
CA GLY A 120 12.49 -11.09 6.04
C GLY A 120 11.04 -11.49 5.75
N ASP A 121 10.12 -10.55 5.57
CA ASP A 121 8.77 -10.84 5.12
C ASP A 121 8.68 -10.79 3.59
N SER A 122 7.56 -11.24 3.04
CA SER A 122 7.30 -11.28 1.60
C SER A 122 6.08 -10.44 1.21
N TYR A 123 6.14 -9.84 0.02
CA TYR A 123 4.97 -9.26 -0.63
C TYR A 123 4.96 -9.64 -2.10
N VAL A 124 3.78 -9.57 -2.72
CA VAL A 124 3.64 -9.64 -4.17
C VAL A 124 2.92 -8.40 -4.68
N GLU A 125 3.39 -7.91 -5.81
CA GLU A 125 2.71 -6.88 -6.58
C GLU A 125 2.07 -7.53 -7.80
N ILE A 126 0.75 -7.35 -7.93
CA ILE A 126 -0.03 -7.92 -9.03
C ILE A 126 -0.44 -6.81 -9.99
N CYS A 127 -0.28 -7.04 -11.29
CA CYS A 127 -0.67 -6.12 -12.35
C CYS A 127 -1.54 -6.88 -13.35
N GLY A 128 -2.74 -6.36 -13.62
CA GLY A 128 -3.67 -6.95 -14.59
C GLY A 128 -4.46 -8.19 -14.12
N VAL A 129 -4.23 -8.67 -12.89
CA VAL A 129 -4.99 -9.78 -12.29
C VAL A 129 -6.37 -9.32 -11.77
N ILE A 130 -6.39 -8.12 -11.21
CA ILE A 130 -7.60 -7.42 -10.78
C ILE A 130 -7.80 -6.26 -11.75
N THR A 131 -8.73 -6.46 -12.69
CA THR A 131 -9.01 -5.55 -13.80
C THR A 131 -10.50 -5.65 -14.17
N PRO A 132 -11.12 -4.57 -14.67
CA PRO A 132 -10.60 -3.21 -14.76
C PRO A 132 -10.58 -2.50 -13.40
N ILE A 133 -9.60 -1.62 -13.18
CA ILE A 133 -9.60 -0.64 -12.09
C ILE A 133 -9.69 0.73 -12.74
N TYR A 134 -10.74 1.47 -12.41
CA TYR A 134 -10.90 2.85 -12.86
C TYR A 134 -10.45 3.78 -11.76
N HIS A 135 -9.99 4.97 -12.15
CA HIS A 135 -9.75 6.04 -11.22
C HIS A 135 -10.66 7.21 -11.53
N LEU A 136 -11.15 7.88 -10.50
CA LEU A 136 -11.86 9.14 -10.63
C LEU A 136 -10.85 10.20 -11.09
N ASP A 137 -11.25 11.00 -12.08
CA ASP A 137 -10.47 12.16 -12.49
C ASP A 137 -10.59 13.25 -11.41
N GLY A 138 -9.44 13.72 -10.94
CA GLY A 138 -9.31 14.82 -9.97
C GLY A 138 -8.83 16.11 -10.64
#